data_AF-A0A7Y6R9U0-F1
#
_entry.id   AF-A0A7Y6R9U0-F1
#
_cell.length_a   1.000
_cell.length_b   1.000
_cell.length_c   1.000
_cell.angle_alpha   90.00
_cell.angle_beta   90.00
_cell.angle_gamma   90.00
#
_symmetry.space_group_name_H-M   'P 1'
#
loop_
_entity.id
_entity.type
_entity.pdbx_description
1 polymer ?
#
loop_
_entity_poly.entity_id
_entity_poly.type
_entity_poly.pdbx_seq_one_letter_code
_entity_poly.pdbx_strand_id
1 'polypeptide(L)'
;MNPTQIHAESVQDIMSAIYGLAGMLEQDGSSEDSEDTGLALGRFQRGCMATSIKHLAERAAHLAEIIEEQGASKAGGSHAD
;
A
#
# COMPACT_ATOMS: atom_id res chain seq x y z
N MET A 1 -20.76 9.68 -1.41
CA MET A 1 -19.40 9.40 -1.92
C MET A 1 -19.51 8.34 -3.00
N ASN A 2 -18.89 8.52 -4.17
CA ASN A 2 -19.02 7.53 -5.25
C ASN A 2 -18.04 6.35 -5.03
N PRO A 3 -18.32 5.15 -5.56
CA PRO A 3 -17.46 3.97 -5.34
C PRO A 3 -16.00 4.18 -5.76
N THR A 4 -15.78 4.91 -6.86
CA THR A 4 -14.45 5.25 -7.36
C THR A 4 -13.64 6.10 -6.36
N GLN A 5 -14.28 7.06 -5.70
CA GLN A 5 -13.66 7.88 -4.64
C GLN A 5 -13.29 7.03 -3.42
N ILE A 6 -14.18 6.11 -3.01
CA ILE A 6 -13.91 5.20 -1.89
C ILE A 6 -12.69 4.31 -2.21
N HIS A 7 -12.60 3.79 -3.44
CA HIS A 7 -11.45 3.00 -3.87
C HIS A 7 -10.17 3.83 -3.95
N ALA A 8 -10.24 5.08 -4.43
CA ALA A 8 -9.06 5.95 -4.51
C ALA A 8 -8.51 6.30 -3.11
N GLU A 9 -9.37 6.62 -2.15
CA GLU A 9 -8.96 6.83 -0.76
C GLU A 9 -8.39 5.55 -0.15
N SER A 10 -9.01 4.39 -0.42
CA SER A 10 -8.48 3.10 0.03
C SER A 10 -7.07 2.83 -0.51
N VAL A 11 -6.78 3.21 -1.76
CA VAL A 11 -5.43 3.10 -2.33
C VAL A 11 -4.45 4.00 -1.59
N GLN A 12 -4.84 5.24 -1.26
CA GLN A 12 -3.98 6.16 -0.50
C GLN A 12 -3.67 5.63 0.91
N ASP A 13 -4.67 5.07 1.60
CA ASP A 13 -4.49 4.45 2.92
C ASP A 13 -3.54 3.25 2.85
N ILE A 14 -3.71 2.39 1.85
CA ILE A 14 -2.84 1.23 1.62
C ILE A 14 -1.40 1.68 1.35
N MET A 15 -1.20 2.69 0.51
CA MET A 15 0.14 3.22 0.22
C MET A 15 0.79 3.82 1.47
N SER A 16 0.02 4.55 2.29
CA SER A 16 0.51 5.11 3.55
C SER A 16 0.96 4.00 4.52
N ALA A 17 0.22 2.89 4.60
CA ALA A 17 0.62 1.73 5.39
C ALA A 17 1.89 1.06 4.85
N ILE A 18 2.02 0.92 3.53
CA ILE A 18 3.23 0.37 2.90
C ILE A 18 4.46 1.23 3.24
N TYR A 19 4.37 2.55 3.10
CA TYR A 19 5.47 3.45 3.44
C TYR A 19 5.84 3.39 4.92
N GLY A 20 4.86 3.31 5.82
CA GLY A 20 5.11 3.13 7.25
C GLY A 20 5.86 1.83 7.55
N LEU A 21 5.43 0.71 6.98
CA LEU A 21 6.07 -0.59 7.17
C LEU A 21 7.48 -0.63 6.56
N ALA A 22 7.68 -0.04 5.38
CA ALA A 22 8.99 0.06 4.74
C ALA A 22 9.96 0.90 5.58
N GLY A 23 9.50 2.06 6.09
CA GLY A 23 10.31 2.91 6.96
C GLY A 23 10.74 2.20 8.25
N MET A 24 9.86 1.38 8.85
CA MET A 24 10.23 0.56 10.02
C MET A 24 11.32 -0.48 9.69
N LEU A 25 11.27 -1.08 8.49
CA LEU A 25 12.30 -2.03 8.03
C LEU A 25 13.64 -1.34 7.75
N GLU A 26 13.63 -0.12 7.21
CA GLU A 26 14.84 0.67 6.94
C GLU A 26 15.51 1.16 8.22
N GLN A 27 14.71 1.62 9.20
CA GLN A 27 15.22 2.11 10.48
C GLN A 27 15.91 1.00 11.28
N ASP A 28 15.36 -0.21 11.27
CA ASP A 28 15.95 -1.41 11.89
C ASP A 28 17.26 -1.86 11.24
N GLY A 29 17.48 -1.56 9.96
CA GLY A 29 18.75 -1.82 9.27
C GLY A 29 19.86 -0.82 9.60
N SER A 30 19.51 0.35 10.14
CA SER A 30 20.46 1.44 10.42
C SER A 30 20.97 1.49 11.87
N SER A 31 20.39 0.69 12.76
CA SER A 31 20.72 0.68 14.20
C SER A 31 21.94 -0.19 14.52
N GLU A 32 23.03 -0.05 13.76
CA GLU A 32 24.28 -0.81 14.02
C GLU A 32 25.13 -0.26 15.18
N ASP A 33 24.82 0.90 15.77
CA ASP A 33 25.75 1.61 16.67
C ASP A 33 25.17 2.15 18.00
N SER A 34 24.01 1.67 18.45
CA SER A 34 23.46 2.07 19.76
C SER A 34 23.32 0.88 20.69
N GLU A 35 24.20 0.80 21.69
CA GLU A 35 24.13 -0.14 22.84
C GLU A 35 22.86 0.05 23.69
N ASP A 36 21.99 1.00 23.35
CA ASP A 36 20.73 1.24 24.04
C ASP A 36 19.54 0.65 23.26
N THR A 37 19.26 -0.62 23.56
CA THR A 37 17.94 -1.24 23.77
C THR A 37 16.71 -0.78 22.95
N GLY A 38 16.86 -0.43 21.67
CA GLY A 38 15.75 -0.50 20.71
C GLY A 38 15.56 -1.95 20.29
N LEU A 39 14.41 -2.56 20.57
CA LEU A 39 14.09 -3.93 20.15
C LEU A 39 14.20 -4.07 18.63
N ALA A 40 15.37 -4.47 18.13
CA ALA A 40 15.57 -4.78 16.72
C ALA A 40 14.52 -5.81 16.27
N LEU A 41 13.88 -5.55 15.12
CA LEU A 41 12.91 -6.45 14.53
C LEU A 41 13.58 -7.80 14.27
N GLY A 42 13.03 -8.87 14.87
CA GLY A 42 13.49 -10.22 14.56
C GLY A 42 13.23 -10.59 13.10
N ARG A 43 13.94 -11.60 12.59
CA ARG A 43 13.80 -12.09 11.20
C ARG A 43 12.36 -12.47 10.87
N PHE A 44 11.64 -13.03 11.84
CA PHE A 44 10.23 -13.39 11.68
C PHE A 44 9.37 -12.14 11.46
N GLN A 45 9.50 -11.12 12.31
CA GLN A 45 8.75 -9.87 12.18
C GLN A 45 9.04 -9.18 10.85
N ARG A 46 10.31 -9.13 10.43
CA ARG A 46 10.71 -8.60 9.12
C ARG A 46 10.05 -9.37 7.97
N GLY A 47 10.03 -10.70 8.03
CA GLY A 47 9.35 -11.54 7.05
C GLY A 47 7.83 -11.30 6.99
N CYS A 48 7.18 -11.14 8.15
CA CYS A 48 5.77 -10.78 8.23
C CYS A 48 5.50 -9.41 7.59
N MET A 49 6.30 -8.40 7.91
CA MET A 49 6.15 -7.05 7.34
C MET A 49 6.34 -7.06 5.83
N ALA A 50 7.38 -7.73 5.32
CA ALA A 50 7.61 -7.86 3.87
C ALA A 50 6.44 -8.55 3.16
N THR A 51 5.88 -9.60 3.77
CA THR A 51 4.71 -10.31 3.22
C THR A 51 3.47 -9.43 3.23
N SER A 52 3.23 -8.70 4.31
CA SER A 52 2.12 -7.74 4.42
C SER A 52 2.24 -6.62 3.39
N ILE A 53 3.44 -6.05 3.19
CA ILE A 53 3.70 -5.05 2.14
C ILE A 53 3.32 -5.62 0.76
N LYS A 54 3.72 -6.85 0.46
CA LYS A 54 3.37 -7.50 -0.81
C LYS A 54 1.86 -7.64 -1.00
N HIS A 55 1.14 -8.14 0.00
CA HIS A 55 -0.32 -8.30 -0.07
C HIS A 55 -1.04 -6.96 -0.20
N LEU A 56 -0.56 -5.94 0.51
CA LEU A 56 -1.09 -4.57 0.42
C LEU A 56 -0.87 -4.00 -0.99
N ALA A 57 0.32 -4.18 -1.56
CA ALA A 57 0.64 -3.72 -2.92
C ALA A 57 -0.25 -4.40 -3.98
N GLU A 58 -0.45 -5.71 -3.87
CA GLU A 58 -1.37 -6.46 -4.76
C GLU A 58 -2.81 -5.93 -4.65
N ARG A 59 -3.27 -5.62 -3.44
CA ARG A 59 -4.61 -5.06 -3.23
C ARG A 59 -4.76 -3.64 -3.77
N ALA A 60 -3.74 -2.80 -3.62
CA ALA A 60 -3.72 -1.46 -4.22
C ALA A 60 -3.77 -1.53 -5.76
N ALA A 61 -3.00 -2.45 -6.37
CA ALA A 61 -3.01 -2.66 -7.81
C ALA A 61 -4.41 -3.05 -8.33
N HIS A 62 -5.04 -4.03 -7.68
CA HIS A 62 -6.40 -4.46 -8.05
C HIS A 62 -7.45 -3.34 -7.89
N LEU A 63 -7.33 -2.50 -6.86
CA LEU A 63 -8.21 -1.33 -6.71
C LEU A 63 -7.96 -0.27 -7.80
N ALA A 64 -6.71 -0.07 -8.21
CA ALA A 64 -6.37 0.83 -9.30
C ALA A 64 -6.95 0.35 -10.63
N GLU A 65 -6.89 -0.95 -10.92
CA GLU A 65 -7.53 -1.57 -12.10
C GLU A 65 -9.04 -1.32 -12.12
N ILE A 66 -9.73 -1.54 -10.98
CA ILE A 66 -11.18 -1.27 -10.87
C ILE A 66 -11.49 0.22 -11.13
N ILE A 67 -10.68 1.13 -10.62
CA ILE A 67 -10.85 2.57 -10.84
C ILE A 67 -10.70 2.91 -12.33
N GLU A 68 -9.69 2.34 -12.99
CA GLU A 68 -9.45 2.53 -14.42
C GLU A 68 -10.62 2.00 -15.26
N GLU A 69 -11.10 0.79 -14.99
CA GLU A 69 -12.25 0.18 -15.67
C GLU A 69 -13.53 1.02 -15.52
N GLN A 70 -13.78 1.55 -14.32
CA GLN A 70 -14.92 2.44 -14.06
C GLN A 70 -14.77 3.79 -14.76
N GLY A 71 -13.56 4.31 -14.89
CA GLY A 71 -13.24 5.53 -15.63
C GLY A 71 -13.46 5.35 -17.13
N ALA A 72 -12.97 4.25 -17.70
CA ALA A 72 -13.14 3.89 -19.10
C ALA A 72 -14.63 3.69 -19.47
N SER A 73 -15.40 3.04 -18.57
CA SER A 73 -16.84 2.83 -18.75
C SER A 73 -17.65 4.14 -18.78
N LYS A 74 -17.22 5.17 -18.04
CA LYS A 74 -17.85 6.51 -18.10
C LYS A 74 -17.47 7.30 -19.35
N ALA A 75 -16.25 7.14 -19.85
CA ALA A 75 -15.78 7.83 -21.05
C ALA A 75 -16.41 7.24 -22.34
N GLY A 76 -16.71 5.94 -22.36
CA GLY A 76 -17.33 5.26 -23.51
C GLY A 76 -18.84 5.47 -23.69
N GLY A 77 -19.53 6.09 -22.72
CA GLY A 77 -20.99 6.27 -22.74
C GLY A 77 -21.51 7.52 -23.44
N SER A 78 -20.66 8.34 -24.06
CA SER A 78 -21.03 9.66 -24.62
C SER A 78 -21.10 9.69 -26.16
N HIS A 79 -21.45 8.57 -26.81
CA HIS A 79 -21.66 8.55 -28.26
C HIS A 79 -22.82 7.62 -28.65
N ALA A 80 -24.04 8.16 -28.50
CA ALA A 80 -25.22 7.67 -29.20
C ALA A 80 -26.22 8.84 -29.29
N ASP A 81 -25.91 9.80 -30.16
CA ASP A 81 -26.93 10.61 -30.85
C ASP A 81 -27.32 9.87 -32.14
#